data_AF-W7BX20-F1
#
_entry.id   AF-W7BX20-F1
#
_cell.length_a   1.000
_cell.length_b   1.000
_cell.length_c   1.000
_cell.angle_alpha   90.00
_cell.angle_beta   90.00
_cell.angle_gamma   90.00
#
_symmetry.space_group_name_H-M   'P 1'
#
loop_
_entity.id
_entity.type
_entity.pdbx_description
1 polymer ?
#
loop_
_entity_poly.entity_id
_entity_poly.type
_entity_poly.pdbx_seq_one_letter_code
_entity_poly.pdbx_strand_id
1 'polypeptide(L)'
;MDKMVQAEHYTNNEENKELLQDVIIENKQAIAMTDTYTQIVSGMSDTFSSVIANNLNGVMKFLTSFTIILSLPTIVASIYGMNVKLPFSDQKYAFGLIMVGTLIITILTTIIFWRKKYF
;
A
#
# COMPACT_ATOMS: atom_id res chain seq x y z
N MET A 1 -7.85 26.86 41.06
CA MET A 1 -8.17 27.25 42.44
C MET A 1 -9.31 28.27 42.47
N ASP A 2 -9.27 29.35 41.66
CA ASP A 2 -10.29 30.42 41.74
C ASP A 2 -11.72 30.06 41.28
N LYS A 3 -11.90 29.08 40.39
CA LYS A 3 -13.26 28.61 40.00
C LYS A 3 -13.88 27.59 40.97
N MET A 4 -13.09 27.04 41.90
CA MET A 4 -13.59 26.10 42.92
C MET A 4 -14.21 26.83 44.12
N VAL A 5 -13.78 28.06 44.39
CA VAL A 5 -14.34 28.92 45.45
C VAL A 5 -15.71 29.51 45.06
N GLN A 6 -15.96 29.77 43.77
CA GLN A 6 -17.28 30.19 43.29
C GLN A 6 -18.35 29.09 43.39
N ALA A 7 -17.95 27.81 43.32
CA ALA A 7 -18.88 26.69 43.46
C ALA A 7 -19.40 26.58 44.90
N GLU A 8 -18.60 26.92 45.90
CA GLU A 8 -18.93 26.77 47.32
C GLU A 8 -20.17 27.59 47.72
N HIS A 9 -20.39 28.74 47.08
CA HIS A 9 -21.57 29.60 47.31
C HIS A 9 -22.88 29.04 46.72
N TYR A 10 -22.81 28.08 45.79
CA TYR A 10 -23.94 27.31 45.24
C TYR A 10 -24.06 25.91 45.86
N THR A 11 -23.01 25.38 46.50
CA THR A 11 -22.91 23.98 46.97
C THR A 11 -23.64 23.74 48.31
N ASN A 12 -24.18 24.78 48.94
CA ASN A 12 -24.81 24.67 50.26
C ASN A 12 -26.25 24.10 50.22
N ASN A 13 -26.78 23.79 49.04
CA ASN A 13 -28.07 23.16 48.82
C ASN A 13 -27.85 21.76 48.20
N GLU A 14 -28.44 20.69 48.76
CA GLU A 14 -28.20 19.30 48.31
C GLU A 14 -28.49 19.11 46.82
N GLU A 15 -29.52 19.78 46.30
CA GLU A 15 -29.93 19.75 44.90
C GLU A 15 -28.81 20.20 43.94
N ASN A 16 -28.04 21.24 44.30
CA ASN A 16 -26.95 21.74 43.47
C ASN A 16 -25.75 20.79 43.46
N LYS A 17 -25.56 20.00 44.53
CA LYS A 17 -24.48 19.01 44.62
C LYS A 17 -24.77 17.79 43.74
N GLU A 18 -26.04 17.36 43.69
CA GLU A 18 -26.51 16.30 42.80
C GLU A 18 -26.35 16.70 41.32
N LEU A 19 -26.80 17.91 40.95
CA LEU A 19 -26.61 18.44 39.59
C LEU A 19 -25.14 18.50 39.16
N LEU A 20 -24.24 18.94 40.04
CA LEU A 20 -22.80 18.94 39.75
C LEU A 20 -22.24 17.53 39.57
N GLN A 21 -22.74 16.55 40.33
CA GLN A 21 -22.34 15.16 40.19
C GLN A 21 -22.76 14.60 38.82
N ASP A 22 -23.99 14.90 38.37
CA ASP A 22 -24.48 14.50 37.05
C ASP A 22 -23.67 15.10 35.92
N VAL A 23 -23.37 16.40 35.98
CA VAL A 23 -22.51 17.08 34.99
C VAL A 23 -21.12 16.44 34.93
N ILE A 24 -20.56 16.04 36.08
CA ILE A 24 -19.27 15.34 36.12
C ILE A 24 -19.37 13.95 35.48
N ILE A 25 -20.46 13.22 35.70
CA ILE A 25 -20.71 11.90 35.08
C ILE A 25 -20.86 12.03 33.58
N GLU A 26 -21.70 12.94 33.10
CA GLU A 26 -21.89 13.22 31.67
C GLU A 26 -20.60 13.68 31.01
N ASN A 27 -19.81 14.53 31.68
CA ASN A 27 -18.52 14.97 31.15
C ASN A 27 -17.53 13.80 31.01
N LYS A 28 -17.44 12.92 32.01
CA LYS A 28 -16.63 11.69 31.92
C LYS A 28 -17.09 10.77 30.79
N GLN A 29 -18.40 10.64 30.59
CA GLN A 29 -18.96 9.86 29.49
C GLN A 29 -18.62 10.48 28.13
N ALA A 30 -18.70 11.81 28.00
CA ALA A 30 -18.34 12.52 26.79
C ALA A 30 -16.84 12.36 26.46
N ILE A 31 -15.97 12.38 27.47
CA ILE A 31 -14.53 12.10 27.31
C ILE A 31 -14.33 10.66 26.79
N ALA A 32 -14.92 9.66 27.44
CA ALA A 32 -14.79 8.26 27.03
C ALA A 32 -15.31 8.01 25.59
N MET A 33 -16.40 8.68 25.22
CA MET A 33 -16.95 8.63 23.87
C MET A 33 -15.99 9.27 22.86
N THR A 34 -15.40 10.42 23.19
CA THR A 34 -14.42 11.11 22.34
C THR A 34 -13.16 10.27 22.14
N ASP A 35 -12.67 9.63 23.20
CA ASP A 35 -11.51 8.74 23.12
C ASP A 35 -11.80 7.53 22.22
N THR A 36 -12.99 6.94 22.36
CA THR A 36 -13.43 5.82 21.51
C THR A 36 -13.50 6.23 20.04
N TYR A 37 -14.10 7.39 19.73
CA TYR A 37 -14.15 7.89 18.36
C TYR A 37 -12.77 8.21 17.79
N THR A 38 -11.87 8.77 18.62
CA THR A 38 -10.48 9.04 18.21
C THR A 38 -9.75 7.75 17.84
N GLN A 39 -9.95 6.68 18.61
CA GLN A 39 -9.39 5.36 18.31
C GLN A 39 -9.95 4.78 17.01
N ILE A 40 -11.27 4.91 16.78
CA ILE A 40 -11.91 4.44 15.54
C ILE A 40 -11.37 5.20 14.33
N VAL A 41 -11.29 6.52 14.39
CA VAL A 41 -10.77 7.36 13.30
C VAL A 41 -9.31 7.03 13.02
N SER A 42 -8.50 6.83 14.06
CA SER A 42 -7.09 6.43 13.91
C SER A 42 -6.98 5.06 13.23
N GLY A 43 -7.74 4.06 13.68
CA GLY A 43 -7.76 2.73 13.07
C GLY A 43 -8.25 2.75 11.61
N MET A 44 -9.19 3.65 11.29
CA MET A 44 -9.66 3.86 9.91
C MET A 44 -8.55 4.46 9.04
N SER A 45 -7.80 5.45 9.56
CA SER A 45 -6.65 6.04 8.87
C SER A 45 -5.54 5.00 8.59
N ASP A 46 -5.25 4.15 9.56
CA ASP A 46 -4.28 3.05 9.41
C ASP A 46 -4.75 2.02 8.38
N THR A 47 -6.05 1.73 8.36
CA THR A 47 -6.66 0.84 7.37
C THR A 47 -6.56 1.43 5.97
N PHE A 48 -6.90 2.71 5.78
CA PHE A 48 -6.75 3.37 4.47
C PHE A 48 -5.30 3.38 4.00
N SER A 49 -4.37 3.68 4.90
CA SER A 49 -2.94 3.63 4.60
C SER A 49 -2.51 2.23 4.16
N SER A 50 -3.01 1.19 4.84
CA SER A 50 -2.77 -0.21 4.48
C SER A 50 -3.37 -0.59 3.13
N VAL A 51 -4.58 -0.13 2.81
CA VAL A 51 -5.23 -0.34 1.51
C VAL A 51 -4.45 0.35 0.39
N ILE A 52 -4.02 1.60 0.60
CA ILE A 52 -3.19 2.34 -0.35
C ILE A 52 -1.86 1.63 -0.57
N ALA A 53 -1.17 1.22 0.51
CA ALA A 53 0.09 0.50 0.42
C ALA A 53 -0.07 -0.85 -0.30
N ASN A 54 -1.15 -1.58 -0.05
CA ASN A 54 -1.46 -2.82 -0.75
C ASN A 54 -1.68 -2.59 -2.25
N ASN A 55 -2.45 -1.56 -2.62
CA ASN A 55 -2.67 -1.19 -4.01
C ASN A 55 -1.37 -0.77 -4.70
N LEU A 56 -0.54 0.05 -4.04
CA LEU A 56 0.76 0.45 -4.55
C LEU A 56 1.66 -0.78 -4.76
N ASN A 57 1.72 -1.70 -3.80
CA ASN A 57 2.47 -2.95 -3.93
C ASN A 57 1.97 -3.78 -5.11
N GLY A 58 0.66 -3.85 -5.34
CA GLY A 58 0.06 -4.50 -6.51
C GLY A 58 0.51 -3.84 -7.82
N VAL A 59 0.42 -2.52 -7.92
CA VAL A 59 0.83 -1.75 -9.10
C VAL A 59 2.34 -1.89 -9.36
N MET A 60 3.17 -1.79 -8.32
CA MET A 60 4.62 -1.92 -8.43
C MET A 60 5.04 -3.31 -8.93
N LYS A 61 4.38 -4.36 -8.41
CA LYS A 61 4.58 -5.73 -8.87
C LYS A 61 4.16 -5.91 -10.33
N PHE A 62 3.02 -5.34 -10.72
CA PHE A 62 2.55 -5.36 -12.11
C PHE A 62 3.56 -4.70 -13.06
N LEU A 63 3.94 -3.46 -12.77
CA LEU A 63 4.87 -2.69 -13.61
C LEU A 63 6.23 -3.37 -13.70
N THR A 64 6.78 -3.83 -12.58
CA THR A 64 8.10 -4.49 -12.55
C THR A 64 8.10 -5.79 -13.34
N SER A 65 7.05 -6.61 -13.18
CA SER A 65 6.89 -7.85 -13.94
C SER A 65 6.80 -7.57 -15.44
N PHE A 66 6.02 -6.55 -15.83
CA PHE A 66 5.90 -6.13 -17.23
C PHE A 66 7.24 -5.64 -17.80
N THR A 67 8.00 -4.82 -17.05
CA THR A 67 9.33 -4.35 -17.44
C THR A 67 10.31 -5.50 -17.66
N ILE A 68 10.34 -6.50 -16.79
CA ILE A 68 11.23 -7.68 -16.93
C ILE A 68 10.89 -8.48 -18.19
N ILE A 69 9.60 -8.68 -18.45
CA ILE A 69 9.14 -9.43 -19.64
C ILE A 69 9.56 -8.70 -20.92
N LEU A 70 9.42 -7.37 -20.96
CA LEU A 70 9.81 -6.56 -22.12
C LEU A 70 11.33 -6.41 -22.28
N SER A 71 12.11 -6.43 -21.19
CA SER A 71 13.56 -6.23 -21.28
C SER A 71 14.28 -7.42 -21.93
N LEU A 72 13.82 -8.65 -21.71
CA LEU A 72 14.41 -9.87 -22.27
C LEU A 72 14.53 -9.86 -23.82
N PRO A 73 13.45 -9.67 -24.59
CA PRO A 73 13.56 -9.61 -26.04
C PRO A 73 14.32 -8.36 -26.50
N THR A 74 14.21 -7.25 -25.78
CA THR A 74 14.91 -5.99 -26.10
C THR A 74 16.43 -6.15 -25.99
N ILE A 75 16.93 -6.88 -24.99
CA ILE A 75 18.36 -7.16 -24.82
C ILE A 75 18.88 -7.98 -26.01
N VAL A 76 18.16 -9.03 -26.40
CA VAL A 76 18.58 -9.87 -27.52
C VAL A 76 18.50 -9.13 -28.84
N ALA A 77 17.45 -8.35 -29.07
CA ALA A 77 17.34 -7.48 -30.24
C ALA A 77 18.47 -6.43 -30.28
N SER A 78 18.87 -5.88 -29.12
CA SER A 78 19.97 -4.92 -29.03
C SER A 78 21.30 -5.56 -29.39
N ILE A 79 21.61 -6.77 -28.88
CA ILE A 79 22.86 -7.49 -29.18
C ILE A 79 22.94 -7.83 -30.67
N TYR A 80 21.87 -8.38 -31.26
CA TYR A 80 21.85 -8.75 -32.68
C TYR A 80 21.62 -7.58 -33.65
N GLY A 81 21.20 -6.42 -33.14
CA GLY A 81 21.13 -5.16 -33.89
C GLY A 81 22.47 -4.43 -33.96
N MET A 82 23.50 -4.87 -33.22
CA MET A 82 24.84 -4.32 -33.33
C MET A 82 25.47 -4.72 -34.67
N ASN A 83 26.09 -3.77 -35.37
CA ASN A 83 26.85 -4.01 -36.61
C ASN A 83 28.20 -4.70 -36.35
N VAL A 84 28.22 -5.73 -35.51
CA VAL A 84 29.39 -6.53 -35.15
C VAL A 84 29.16 -7.95 -35.63
N LYS A 85 30.15 -8.56 -36.28
CA LYS A 85 30.08 -9.96 -36.72
C LYS A 85 30.01 -10.88 -35.49
N LEU A 86 28.79 -11.27 -35.13
CA LEU A 86 28.53 -12.28 -34.11
C LEU A 86 28.70 -13.69 -34.71
N PRO A 87 29.21 -14.67 -33.95
CA PRO A 87 29.08 -16.07 -34.33
C PRO A 87 27.59 -16.38 -34.55
N PHE A 88 27.26 -17.15 -35.59
CA PHE A 88 25.90 -17.39 -36.13
C PHE A 88 25.31 -16.32 -37.08
N SER A 89 25.94 -15.16 -37.31
CA SER A 89 25.39 -14.13 -38.23
C SER A 89 25.37 -14.50 -39.72
N ASP A 90 26.26 -15.38 -40.18
CA ASP A 90 26.37 -15.78 -41.61
C ASP A 90 25.36 -16.87 -42.06
N GLN A 91 24.58 -17.44 -41.14
CA GLN A 91 23.63 -18.52 -41.43
C GLN A 91 22.24 -17.96 -41.77
N LYS A 92 21.67 -18.33 -42.94
CA LYS A 92 20.34 -17.87 -43.40
C LYS A 92 19.20 -18.09 -42.39
N TYR A 93 19.32 -19.09 -41.51
CA TYR A 93 18.31 -19.45 -40.52
C TYR A 93 18.57 -18.87 -39.12
N ALA A 94 19.71 -18.22 -38.88
CA ALA A 94 20.08 -17.76 -37.54
C ALA A 94 19.10 -16.75 -36.97
N PHE A 95 18.68 -15.77 -37.78
CA PHE A 95 17.70 -14.77 -37.36
C PHE A 95 16.39 -15.39 -36.87
N GLY A 96 15.86 -16.38 -37.59
CA GLY A 96 14.64 -17.10 -37.20
C GLY A 96 14.83 -17.93 -35.93
N LEU A 97 15.97 -18.60 -35.79
CA LEU A 97 16.28 -19.44 -34.63
C LEU A 97 16.45 -18.61 -33.35
N ILE A 98 17.09 -17.45 -33.46
CA ILE A 98 17.23 -16.49 -32.35
C ILE A 98 15.88 -15.90 -31.97
N MET A 99 15.06 -15.49 -32.95
CA MET A 99 13.75 -14.90 -32.69
C MET A 99 12.80 -15.91 -32.02
N VAL A 100 12.82 -17.18 -32.45
CA VAL A 100 12.06 -18.25 -31.79
C VAL A 100 12.61 -18.54 -30.39
N GLY A 101 13.93 -18.54 -30.22
CA GLY A 101 14.58 -18.72 -28.92
C GLY A 101 14.21 -17.64 -27.91
N THR A 102 14.22 -16.37 -28.29
CA THR A 102 13.76 -15.27 -27.44
C THR A 102 12.28 -15.37 -27.12
N LEU A 103 11.45 -15.70 -28.11
CA LEU A 103 10.02 -15.86 -27.89
C LEU A 103 9.75 -16.94 -26.83
N ILE A 104 10.43 -18.07 -26.92
CA ILE A 104 10.35 -19.17 -25.94
C ILE A 104 10.82 -18.70 -24.56
N ILE A 105 11.95 -18.01 -24.46
CA ILE A 105 12.47 -17.49 -23.18
C ILE A 105 11.50 -16.49 -22.55
N THR A 106 10.93 -15.58 -23.33
CA THR A 106 9.93 -14.61 -22.88
C THR A 106 8.64 -15.30 -22.42
N ILE A 107 8.17 -16.33 -23.14
CA ILE A 107 6.99 -17.11 -22.74
C ILE A 107 7.26 -17.90 -21.45
N LEU A 108 8.41 -18.57 -21.33
CA LEU A 108 8.79 -19.32 -20.13
C LEU A 108 8.89 -18.42 -18.89
N THR A 109 9.52 -17.26 -19.03
CA THR A 109 9.65 -16.28 -17.94
C THR A 109 8.28 -15.70 -17.55
N THR A 110 7.41 -15.42 -18.53
CA THR A 110 6.02 -15.01 -18.29
C THR A 110 5.25 -16.09 -17.52
N ILE A 111 5.33 -17.36 -17.94
CA ILE A 111 4.65 -18.49 -17.26
C ILE A 111 5.17 -18.66 -15.83
N ILE A 112 6.48 -18.59 -15.60
CA ILE A 112 7.08 -18.67 -14.26
C ILE A 112 6.59 -17.53 -13.37
N PHE A 113 6.58 -16.29 -13.87
CA PHE A 113 6.08 -15.14 -13.11
C PHE A 113 4.59 -15.27 -12.77
N TRP A 114 3.81 -15.82 -13.69
CA TRP A 114 2.38 -16.05 -13.49
C TRP A 114 2.12 -17.15 -12.45
N ARG A 115 2.90 -18.25 -12.45
CA ARG A 115 2.77 -19.32 -11.45
C ARG A 115 3.25 -18.91 -10.06
N LYS A 116 4.21 -18.00 -9.95
CA LYS A 116 4.72 -17.53 -8.64
C LYS A 116 3.84 -16.48 -7.95
N LYS A 117 2.66 -16.13 -8.49
CA LYS A 117 1.75 -15.10 -7.90
C LYS A 117 2.48 -13.79 -7.55
N TYR A 118 3.39 -13.37 -8.43
CA TYR A 118 3.88 -11.98 -8.39
C TYR A 118 2.85 -11.00 -8.99
N PHE A 119 1.78 -11.51 -9.60
CA PHE A 119 0.55 -10.78 -9.91
C PHE A 119 -0.44 -10.85 -8.75
#